data_AF-A0AAN6XZ95-F1
#
_entry.id   AF-A0AAN6XZ95-F1
#
_cell.length_a   1.000
_cell.length_b   1.000
_cell.length_c   1.000
_cell.angle_alpha   90.00
_cell.angle_beta   90.00
_cell.angle_gamma   90.00
#
_symmetry.space_group_name_H-M   'P 1'
#
loop_
_entity.id
_entity.type
_entity.pdbx_description
1 polymer ?
#
loop_
_entity_poly.entity_id
_entity_poly.type
_entity_poly.pdbx_seq_one_letter_code
_entity_poly.pdbx_strand_id
1 'polypeptide(L)'
;LEIGCGQGDFTVPLAHPDTSSPSIPRDYGTSPLGDAQDHIKVSPAGPPSTFTRIGPSNTPRMPIHFDHIILTQSVWYLLDPTALSDIFQAAVGRTRSILIAEFAMSTSRPEGMPHVLTALAINALESFGDHSSCRNLRCGLTPKQIVQSAEKAGWTLRAGTETKMTTPGENRDRWCETYMLLKRPQFEEYGEGVLTEKTKCVLFGMRDAAQACVDRLGGGRDSEFGS
;
A
#
# COMPACT_ATOMS: atom_id res chain seq x y z
N LEU A 1 -0.77 -9.78 -15.16
CA LEU A 1 -1.03 -8.34 -14.96
C LEU A 1 -0.63 -7.95 -13.55
N GLU A 2 0.21 -6.94 -13.40
CA GLU A 2 0.48 -6.30 -12.10
C GLU A 2 -0.38 -5.03 -11.93
N ILE A 3 -1.11 -4.91 -10.82
CA ILE A 3 -1.88 -3.72 -10.46
C ILE A 3 -1.17 -2.97 -9.33
N GLY A 4 -0.85 -1.70 -9.60
CA GLY A 4 -0.13 -0.85 -8.66
C GLY A 4 1.38 -1.03 -8.72
N CYS A 5 1.96 -1.20 -9.92
CA CYS A 5 3.38 -1.53 -10.09
C CYS A 5 4.39 -0.46 -9.63
N GLY A 6 3.93 0.76 -9.35
CA GLY A 6 4.80 1.84 -8.87
C GLY A 6 6.04 2.03 -9.74
N GLN A 7 7.20 2.18 -9.09
CA GLN A 7 8.51 2.34 -9.73
C GLN A 7 9.02 1.04 -10.38
N GLY A 8 8.33 -0.09 -10.19
CA GLY A 8 8.65 -1.37 -10.84
C GLY A 8 9.51 -2.33 -10.01
N ASP A 9 9.63 -2.12 -8.70
CA ASP A 9 10.44 -2.97 -7.81
C ASP A 9 9.99 -4.44 -7.82
N PHE A 10 8.70 -4.71 -8.02
CA PHE A 10 8.15 -6.05 -8.21
C PHE A 10 7.99 -6.43 -9.69
N THR A 11 7.91 -5.45 -10.60
CA THR A 11 7.84 -5.68 -12.05
C THR A 11 9.12 -6.30 -12.60
N VAL A 12 10.29 -5.79 -12.19
CA VAL A 12 11.58 -6.23 -12.73
C VAL A 12 11.89 -7.69 -12.36
N PRO A 13 11.83 -8.11 -11.08
CA PRO A 13 12.15 -9.50 -10.72
C PRO A 13 11.16 -10.52 -11.26
N LEU A 14 9.90 -10.14 -11.42
CA LEU A 14 8.85 -11.01 -11.95
C LEU A 14 8.75 -11.00 -13.47
N ALA A 15 9.49 -10.10 -14.14
CA ALA A 15 9.50 -9.96 -15.59
C ALA A 15 8.06 -9.89 -16.16
N HIS A 16 7.22 -9.04 -15.58
CA HIS A 16 5.82 -8.93 -16.00
C HIS A 16 5.69 -8.19 -17.35
N PRO A 17 5.03 -8.80 -18.35
CA PRO A 17 4.83 -8.14 -19.64
C PRO A 17 3.80 -7.00 -19.57
N ASP A 18 2.79 -7.13 -18.70
CA ASP A 18 1.70 -6.15 -18.57
C ASP A 18 1.59 -5.64 -17.14
N THR A 19 1.74 -4.33 -16.98
CA THR A 19 1.64 -3.67 -15.68
C THR A 19 0.73 -2.46 -15.75
N SER A 20 0.12 -2.16 -14.62
CA SER A 20 -0.70 -0.98 -14.44
C SER A 20 -0.26 -0.21 -13.22
N SER A 21 -0.07 1.09 -13.39
CA SER A 21 0.18 2.03 -12.31
C SER A 21 -1.09 2.84 -12.04
N PRO A 22 -1.36 3.24 -10.79
CA PRO A 22 -2.38 4.25 -10.53
C PRO A 22 -2.09 5.52 -11.33
N SER A 23 -3.12 6.30 -11.66
CA SER A 23 -2.99 7.62 -12.29
C SER A 23 -2.39 8.66 -11.32
N ILE A 24 -1.14 8.45 -10.90
CA ILE A 24 -0.33 9.37 -10.11
C ILE A 24 0.67 10.10 -11.01
N PRO A 25 1.06 11.37 -10.72
CA PRO A 25 2.00 12.13 -11.54
C PRO A 25 3.32 11.40 -11.82
N ARG A 26 3.95 11.66 -12.99
CA ARG A 26 5.22 11.00 -13.36
C ARG A 26 6.39 11.41 -12.45
N ASP A 27 6.32 12.61 -11.90
CA ASP A 27 7.27 13.22 -10.96
C ASP A 27 7.04 12.81 -9.50
N TYR A 28 6.08 11.90 -9.24
CA TYR A 28 5.84 11.38 -7.90
C TYR A 28 6.96 10.44 -7.42
N GLY A 29 7.36 10.60 -6.16
CA GLY A 29 8.34 9.75 -5.47
C GLY A 29 9.77 10.30 -5.44
N THR A 30 10.63 9.70 -4.61
CA THR A 30 12.07 9.96 -4.60
C THR A 30 12.73 8.94 -5.54
N SER A 31 13.42 9.45 -6.56
CA SER A 31 13.46 8.88 -7.91
C SER A 31 12.06 8.93 -8.56
N PRO A 32 11.80 9.85 -9.51
CA PRO A 32 10.49 9.96 -10.14
C PRO A 32 9.99 8.64 -10.73
N LEU A 33 8.71 8.33 -10.51
CA LEU A 33 8.02 7.17 -11.09
C LEU A 33 8.27 7.02 -12.60
N GLY A 34 8.16 8.14 -13.32
CA GLY A 34 8.33 8.17 -14.77
C GLY A 34 9.75 7.79 -15.21
N ASP A 35 10.75 8.20 -14.44
CA ASP A 35 12.16 7.93 -14.75
C ASP A 35 12.51 6.48 -14.47
N ALA A 36 12.00 5.92 -13.36
CA ALA A 36 12.17 4.51 -13.03
C ALA A 36 11.57 3.60 -14.11
N GLN A 37 10.34 3.89 -14.55
CA GLN A 37 9.67 3.12 -15.59
C GLN A 37 10.36 3.23 -16.95
N ASP A 38 10.84 4.42 -17.31
CA ASP A 38 11.60 4.61 -18.56
C ASP A 38 12.95 3.90 -18.51
N HIS A 39 13.62 3.89 -17.35
CA HIS A 39 14.85 3.12 -17.14
C HIS A 39 14.62 1.62 -17.31
N ILE A 40 13.54 1.07 -16.74
CA ILE A 40 13.21 -0.36 -16.85
C ILE A 40 13.01 -0.76 -18.33
N LYS A 41 12.28 0.05 -19.11
CA LYS A 41 12.00 -0.23 -20.52
C LYS A 41 13.25 -0.36 -21.40
N VAL A 42 14.32 0.36 -21.05
CA VAL A 42 15.60 0.31 -21.80
C VAL A 42 16.62 -0.62 -21.16
N SER A 43 16.31 -1.18 -19.99
CA SER A 43 17.21 -2.08 -19.26
C SER A 43 17.15 -3.51 -19.82
N PRO A 44 18.25 -4.28 -19.74
CA PRO A 44 18.22 -5.72 -20.06
C PRO A 44 17.32 -6.54 -19.13
N ALA A 45 16.95 -5.98 -17.98
CA ALA A 45 16.15 -6.63 -16.95
C ALA A 45 14.64 -6.48 -17.18
N GLY A 46 14.22 -5.60 -18.10
CA GLY A 46 12.82 -5.46 -18.48
C GLY A 46 12.47 -6.39 -19.65
N PRO A 47 11.48 -7.30 -19.54
CA PRO A 47 10.73 -7.69 -20.73
C PRO A 47 10.07 -6.45 -21.36
N PRO A 48 9.46 -6.53 -22.56
CA PRO A 48 8.66 -5.43 -23.12
C PRO A 48 7.45 -5.15 -22.21
N SER A 49 7.72 -4.48 -21.10
CA SER A 49 6.81 -4.24 -20.00
C SER A 49 5.99 -3.02 -20.38
N THR A 50 4.70 -3.22 -20.65
CA THR A 50 3.82 -2.10 -20.97
C THR A 50 3.30 -1.50 -19.68
N PHE A 51 3.81 -0.32 -19.31
CA PHE A 51 3.31 0.46 -18.18
C PHE A 51 2.06 1.24 -18.61
N THR A 52 0.90 0.77 -18.17
CA THR A 52 -0.38 1.44 -18.43
C THR A 52 -0.81 2.26 -17.23
N ARG A 53 -1.17 3.53 -17.44
CA ARG A 53 -1.74 4.36 -16.37
C ARG A 53 -3.23 4.13 -16.26
N ILE A 54 -3.67 3.72 -15.09
CA ILE A 54 -5.04 3.32 -14.83
C ILE A 54 -5.60 4.17 -13.68
N GLY A 55 -6.71 4.87 -13.94
CA GLY A 55 -7.43 5.64 -12.92
C GLY A 55 -8.24 4.74 -11.98
N PRO A 56 -8.58 5.21 -10.77
CA PRO A 56 -9.32 4.42 -9.77
C PRO A 56 -10.69 3.92 -10.24
N SER A 57 -11.34 4.61 -11.18
CA SER A 57 -12.61 4.19 -11.81
C SER A 57 -12.44 3.39 -13.10
N ASN A 58 -11.21 3.33 -13.64
CA ASN A 58 -10.91 2.58 -14.83
C ASN A 58 -10.37 1.23 -14.40
N THR A 59 -11.19 0.34 -13.83
CA THR A 59 -10.88 -1.10 -14.01
C THR A 59 -10.61 -1.27 -15.50
N PRO A 60 -9.41 -1.72 -15.91
CA PRO A 60 -9.06 -1.62 -17.31
C PRO A 60 -10.16 -2.27 -18.13
N ARG A 61 -10.61 -1.59 -19.19
CA ARG A 61 -11.30 -2.27 -20.29
C ARG A 61 -10.28 -3.28 -20.79
N MET A 62 -10.25 -4.45 -20.16
CA MET A 62 -9.32 -5.54 -20.42
C MET A 62 -10.00 -6.46 -21.41
N PRO A 63 -9.66 -6.35 -22.71
CA PRO A 63 -10.04 -7.36 -23.69
C PRO A 63 -9.19 -8.65 -23.55
N ILE A 64 -8.27 -8.72 -22.58
CA ILE A 64 -7.22 -9.74 -22.49
C ILE A 64 -7.44 -10.63 -21.25
N HIS A 65 -7.28 -11.94 -21.44
CA HIS A 65 -7.24 -12.93 -20.37
C HIS A 65 -5.81 -13.03 -19.83
N PHE A 66 -5.64 -13.04 -18.51
CA PHE A 66 -4.34 -13.15 -17.84
C PHE A 66 -4.26 -14.45 -17.03
N ASP A 67 -3.08 -15.08 -16.99
CA ASP A 67 -2.84 -16.23 -16.10
C ASP A 67 -3.04 -15.84 -14.63
N HIS A 68 -2.49 -14.69 -14.24
CA HIS A 68 -2.57 -14.13 -12.91
C HIS A 68 -2.76 -12.60 -12.94
N ILE A 69 -3.55 -12.09 -12.00
CA ILE A 69 -3.52 -10.69 -11.58
C ILE A 69 -2.77 -10.60 -10.25
N ILE A 70 -1.88 -9.64 -10.11
CA ILE A 70 -1.00 -9.50 -8.94
C ILE A 70 -1.15 -8.11 -8.33
N LEU A 71 -1.29 -8.05 -7.00
CA LEU A 71 -1.25 -6.83 -6.20
C LEU A 71 -0.16 -6.98 -5.13
N THR A 72 0.92 -6.21 -5.24
CA THR A 72 2.06 -6.24 -4.32
C THR A 72 2.20 -4.89 -3.65
N GLN A 73 1.91 -4.84 -2.35
CA GLN A 73 1.92 -3.62 -1.52
C GLN A 73 1.14 -2.47 -2.16
N SER A 74 0.08 -2.76 -2.93
CA SER A 74 -0.71 -1.76 -3.64
C SER A 74 -2.12 -1.59 -3.06
N VAL A 75 -2.54 -2.48 -2.16
CA VAL A 75 -3.90 -2.49 -1.62
C VAL A 75 -4.09 -1.35 -0.63
N TRP A 76 -3.09 -1.06 0.21
CA TRP A 76 -3.16 0.02 1.19
C TRP A 76 -3.23 1.42 0.57
N TYR A 77 -2.83 1.57 -0.69
CA TYR A 77 -2.97 2.80 -1.45
C TYR A 77 -4.37 3.01 -2.03
N LEU A 78 -5.30 2.06 -1.92
CA LEU A 78 -6.65 2.24 -2.44
C LEU A 78 -7.40 3.35 -1.68
N LEU A 79 -8.16 4.18 -2.41
CA LEU A 79 -8.91 5.31 -1.85
C LEU A 79 -10.08 4.88 -0.95
N ASP A 80 -10.66 3.71 -1.22
CA ASP A 80 -11.83 3.22 -0.54
C ASP A 80 -11.77 1.69 -0.42
N PRO A 81 -12.26 1.09 0.68
CA PRO A 81 -12.34 -0.37 0.82
C PRO A 81 -13.14 -1.08 -0.30
N THR A 82 -14.11 -0.42 -0.94
CA THR A 82 -14.87 -1.00 -2.06
C THR A 82 -14.04 -1.14 -3.32
N ALA A 83 -13.00 -0.32 -3.51
CA ALA A 83 -12.17 -0.37 -4.71
C ALA A 83 -11.50 -1.76 -4.91
N LEU A 84 -11.15 -2.43 -3.82
CA LEU A 84 -10.63 -3.80 -3.89
C LEU A 84 -11.71 -4.79 -4.37
N SER A 85 -12.96 -4.60 -3.95
CA SER A 85 -14.09 -5.41 -4.42
C SER A 85 -14.34 -5.19 -5.91
N ASP A 86 -14.22 -3.95 -6.39
CA ASP A 86 -14.36 -3.62 -7.81
C ASP A 86 -13.26 -4.27 -8.66
N ILE A 87 -12.02 -4.32 -8.14
CA ILE A 87 -10.91 -5.05 -8.78
C ILE A 87 -11.24 -6.55 -8.86
N PHE A 88 -11.72 -7.15 -7.77
CA PHE A 88 -12.12 -8.56 -7.76
C PHE A 88 -13.26 -8.84 -8.75
N GLN A 89 -14.27 -7.97 -8.80
CA GLN A 89 -15.40 -8.10 -9.72
C GLN A 89 -14.95 -7.96 -11.18
N ALA A 90 -14.06 -7.02 -11.46
CA ALA A 90 -13.48 -6.85 -12.79
C ALA A 90 -12.57 -8.02 -13.19
N ALA A 91 -11.99 -8.76 -12.25
CA ALA A 91 -11.17 -9.91 -12.58
C ALA A 91 -11.99 -11.14 -13.03
N VAL A 92 -13.29 -11.19 -12.72
CA VAL A 92 -14.16 -12.33 -13.05
C VAL A 92 -14.18 -12.58 -14.56
N GLY A 93 -13.89 -13.81 -14.97
CA GLY A 93 -13.83 -14.22 -16.38
C GLY A 93 -12.56 -13.76 -17.12
N ARG A 94 -11.65 -13.03 -16.45
CA ARG A 94 -10.41 -12.50 -17.05
C ARG A 94 -9.15 -13.17 -16.51
N THR A 95 -9.24 -13.82 -15.36
CA THR A 95 -8.17 -14.65 -14.81
C THR A 95 -8.74 -15.78 -13.97
N ARG A 96 -7.91 -16.79 -13.67
CA ARG A 96 -8.26 -17.88 -12.75
C ARG A 96 -7.74 -17.64 -11.34
N SER A 97 -6.85 -16.67 -11.14
CA SER A 97 -6.27 -16.43 -9.83
C SER A 97 -5.73 -15.02 -9.66
N ILE A 98 -5.82 -14.55 -8.42
CA ILE A 98 -5.34 -13.23 -7.99
C ILE A 98 -4.37 -13.47 -6.86
N LEU A 99 -3.18 -12.92 -6.98
CA LEU A 99 -2.08 -13.04 -6.02
C LEU A 99 -1.94 -11.72 -5.28
N ILE A 100 -1.98 -11.75 -3.96
CA ILE A 100 -1.88 -10.54 -3.13
C ILE A 100 -0.75 -10.73 -2.11
N ALA A 101 0.15 -9.75 -2.08
CA ALA A 101 1.14 -9.60 -1.02
C ALA A 101 0.95 -8.21 -0.39
N GLU A 102 0.60 -8.16 0.90
CA GLU A 102 0.33 -6.92 1.61
C GLU A 102 0.76 -7.02 3.08
N PHE A 103 0.92 -5.88 3.74
CA PHE A 103 1.19 -5.81 5.16
C PHE A 103 0.05 -6.42 6.01
N ALA A 104 0.42 -7.26 6.97
CA ALA A 104 -0.53 -8.11 7.71
C ALA A 104 -1.30 -7.41 8.86
N MET A 105 -1.16 -6.09 9.04
CA MET A 105 -1.66 -5.31 10.20
C MET A 105 -1.34 -5.98 11.56
N SER A 106 -0.24 -6.74 11.62
CA SER A 106 0.22 -7.49 12.78
C SER A 106 1.69 -7.85 12.58
N THR A 107 2.38 -8.15 13.68
CA THR A 107 3.79 -8.52 13.66
C THR A 107 4.09 -9.55 14.74
N SER A 108 4.99 -10.50 14.45
CA SER A 108 5.61 -11.38 15.46
C SER A 108 6.90 -10.81 16.03
N ARG A 109 7.37 -9.68 15.48
CA ARG A 109 8.63 -9.02 15.81
C ARG A 109 8.37 -7.67 16.48
N PRO A 110 8.99 -7.39 17.65
CA PRO A 110 8.87 -6.08 18.31
C PRO A 110 9.17 -4.90 17.38
N GLU A 111 10.14 -5.06 16.48
CA GLU A 111 10.58 -4.02 15.53
C GLU A 111 9.53 -3.69 14.47
N GLY A 112 8.52 -4.56 14.27
CA GLY A 112 7.38 -4.27 13.41
C GLY A 112 6.26 -3.47 14.09
N MET A 113 6.28 -3.33 15.41
CA MET A 113 5.17 -2.74 16.16
C MET A 113 4.96 -1.24 15.85
N PRO A 114 6.02 -0.41 15.72
CA PRO A 114 5.84 0.99 15.32
C PRO A 114 5.07 1.14 14.00
N HIS A 115 5.35 0.28 13.02
CA HIS A 115 4.66 0.28 11.73
C HIS A 115 3.20 -0.14 11.86
N VAL A 116 2.88 -1.17 12.66
CA VAL A 116 1.48 -1.58 12.89
C VAL A 116 0.67 -0.44 13.54
N LEU A 117 1.22 0.21 14.57
CA LEU A 117 0.56 1.33 15.24
C LEU A 117 0.42 2.54 14.32
N THR A 118 1.44 2.79 13.50
CA THR A 118 1.39 3.83 12.48
C THR A 118 0.29 3.56 11.48
N ALA A 119 0.22 2.34 10.94
CA ALA A 119 -0.81 1.96 9.98
C ALA A 119 -2.22 2.13 10.55
N LEU A 120 -2.44 1.78 11.82
CA LEU A 120 -3.71 2.00 12.51
C LEU A 120 -4.03 3.49 12.67
N ALA A 121 -3.05 4.32 13.04
CA ALA A 121 -3.23 5.76 13.19
C ALA A 121 -3.59 6.44 11.87
N ILE A 122 -2.85 6.15 10.80
CA ILE A 122 -3.11 6.70 9.46
C ILE A 122 -4.46 6.21 8.96
N ASN A 123 -4.76 4.91 9.08
CA ASN A 123 -6.03 4.35 8.62
C ASN A 123 -7.23 4.96 9.35
N ALA A 124 -7.11 5.18 10.66
CA ALA A 124 -8.14 5.88 11.42
C ALA A 124 -8.27 7.34 10.96
N LEU A 125 -7.15 8.02 10.72
CA LEU A 125 -7.14 9.40 10.23
C LEU A 125 -7.83 9.54 8.87
N GLU A 126 -7.48 8.68 7.91
CA GLU A 126 -8.06 8.64 6.56
C GLU A 126 -9.57 8.39 6.57
N SER A 127 -10.10 7.70 7.59
CA SER A 127 -11.55 7.49 7.74
C SER A 127 -12.35 8.76 8.00
N PHE A 128 -11.70 9.87 8.36
CA PHE A 128 -12.30 11.19 8.53
C PHE A 128 -12.06 12.12 7.33
N GLY A 129 -11.19 11.72 6.39
CA GLY A 129 -10.84 12.51 5.22
C GLY A 129 -11.84 12.37 4.08
N ASP A 130 -11.73 13.26 3.11
CA ASP A 130 -12.33 13.06 1.80
C ASP A 130 -11.36 12.26 0.89
N HIS A 131 -11.78 11.99 -0.34
CA HIS A 131 -10.95 11.27 -1.31
C HIS A 131 -9.80 12.11 -1.91
N SER A 132 -9.48 13.29 -1.36
CA SER A 132 -8.37 14.13 -1.82
C SER A 132 -7.02 13.74 -1.24
N SER A 133 -6.99 12.81 -0.26
CA SER A 133 -5.75 12.38 0.38
C SER A 133 -4.74 11.79 -0.61
N CYS A 134 -3.52 12.32 -0.53
CA CYS A 134 -2.33 11.85 -1.24
C CYS A 134 -1.37 11.06 -0.32
N ARG A 135 -1.82 10.62 0.86
CA ARG A 135 -1.01 9.80 1.77
C ARG A 135 -0.72 8.44 1.14
N ASN A 136 0.37 7.81 1.60
CA ASN A 136 0.76 6.48 1.14
C ASN A 136 -0.27 5.44 1.58
N LEU A 137 -0.56 5.37 2.88
CA LEU A 137 -1.64 4.55 3.39
C LEU A 137 -2.95 5.34 3.37
N ARG A 138 -3.96 4.80 2.68
CA ARG A 138 -5.31 5.37 2.58
C ARG A 138 -6.39 4.39 3.05
N CYS A 139 -6.21 3.10 2.77
CA CYS A 139 -7.11 2.06 3.23
C CYS A 139 -6.32 0.86 3.77
N GLY A 140 -6.07 0.85 5.08
CA GLY A 140 -5.37 -0.20 5.80
C GLY A 140 -6.21 -1.48 5.93
N LEU A 141 -6.49 -2.17 4.82
CA LEU A 141 -7.22 -3.43 4.83
C LEU A 141 -6.37 -4.53 5.48
N THR A 142 -6.97 -5.22 6.45
CA THR A 142 -6.39 -6.41 7.07
C THR A 142 -6.48 -7.62 6.13
N PRO A 143 -5.66 -8.67 6.32
CA PRO A 143 -5.78 -9.92 5.56
C PRO A 143 -7.20 -10.50 5.56
N LYS A 144 -7.88 -10.43 6.73
CA LYS A 144 -9.27 -10.89 6.86
C LYS A 144 -10.23 -10.06 6.00
N GLN A 145 -10.08 -8.73 5.97
CA GLN A 145 -10.93 -7.87 5.15
C GLN A 145 -10.67 -8.07 3.65
N ILE A 146 -9.41 -8.30 3.24
CA ILE A 146 -9.05 -8.63 1.85
C ILE A 146 -9.76 -9.91 1.41
N VAL A 147 -9.71 -10.97 2.22
CA VAL A 147 -10.39 -12.25 1.93
C VAL A 147 -11.90 -12.04 1.85
N GLN A 148 -12.50 -11.31 2.80
CA GLN A 148 -13.94 -11.02 2.77
C GLN A 148 -14.38 -10.23 1.54
N SER A 149 -13.56 -9.28 1.07
CA SER A 149 -13.83 -8.55 -0.18
C SER A 149 -13.76 -9.48 -1.40
N ALA A 150 -12.83 -10.44 -1.40
CA ALA A 150 -12.71 -11.44 -2.47
C ALA A 150 -13.93 -12.37 -2.52
N GLU A 151 -14.36 -12.88 -1.35
CA GLU A 151 -15.52 -13.77 -1.20
C GLU A 151 -16.81 -13.12 -1.70
N LYS A 152 -17.01 -11.83 -1.42
CA LYS A 152 -18.17 -11.07 -1.92
C LYS A 152 -18.23 -10.99 -3.45
N ALA A 153 -17.08 -11.05 -4.11
CA ALA A 153 -16.97 -11.06 -5.57
C ALA A 153 -16.92 -12.48 -6.17
N GLY A 154 -17.19 -13.52 -5.36
CA GLY A 154 -17.23 -14.92 -5.80
C GLY A 154 -15.87 -15.61 -5.89
N TRP A 155 -14.82 -15.01 -5.35
CA TRP A 155 -13.51 -15.65 -5.24
C TRP A 155 -13.41 -16.49 -3.97
N THR A 156 -12.47 -17.42 -3.93
CA THR A 156 -12.19 -18.23 -2.75
C THR A 156 -10.70 -18.26 -2.50
N LEU A 157 -10.30 -18.01 -1.25
CA LEU A 157 -8.91 -18.18 -0.85
C LEU A 157 -8.52 -19.66 -0.99
N ARG A 158 -7.48 -19.92 -1.78
CA ARG A 158 -6.98 -21.29 -1.94
C ARG A 158 -6.41 -21.78 -0.60
N ALA A 159 -6.86 -22.94 -0.14
CA ALA A 159 -6.40 -23.50 1.11
C ALA A 159 -4.87 -23.66 1.12
N GLY A 160 -4.23 -23.24 2.22
CA GLY A 160 -2.78 -23.36 2.42
C GLY A 160 -1.92 -22.34 1.66
N THR A 161 -2.49 -21.34 0.98
CA THR A 161 -1.70 -20.30 0.29
C THR A 161 -1.48 -19.03 1.11
N GLU A 162 -2.26 -18.80 2.17
CA GLU A 162 -2.00 -17.68 3.08
C GLU A 162 -0.76 -17.97 3.91
N THR A 163 0.26 -17.14 3.75
CA THR A 163 1.51 -17.24 4.51
C THR A 163 1.85 -15.88 5.09
N LYS A 164 2.21 -15.86 6.37
CA LYS A 164 2.79 -14.66 7.00
C LYS A 164 4.29 -14.67 6.78
N MET A 165 4.78 -13.67 6.06
CA MET A 165 6.20 -13.51 5.80
C MET A 165 6.77 -12.41 6.68
N THR A 166 7.97 -12.65 7.21
CA THR A 166 8.76 -11.63 7.88
C THR A 166 9.87 -11.22 6.93
N THR A 167 9.91 -9.96 6.51
CA THR A 167 11.04 -9.43 5.74
C THR A 167 12.34 -9.63 6.55
N PRO A 168 13.33 -10.37 6.01
CA PRO A 168 14.64 -10.49 6.63
C PRO A 168 15.34 -9.12 6.66
N GLY A 169 16.09 -8.84 7.72
CA GLY A 169 16.82 -7.57 7.85
C GLY A 169 15.93 -6.36 8.09
N GLU A 170 16.42 -5.19 7.70
CA GLU A 170 15.74 -3.92 7.87
C GLU A 170 14.83 -3.63 6.68
N ASN A 171 13.62 -3.16 6.98
CA ASN A 171 12.67 -2.74 5.96
C ASN A 171 12.50 -1.21 6.09
N ARG A 172 13.02 -0.48 5.10
CA ARG A 172 13.03 0.98 5.08
C ARG A 172 11.62 1.58 5.01
N ASP A 173 10.68 0.91 4.37
CA ASP A 173 9.30 1.38 4.22
C ASP A 173 8.61 1.51 5.57
N ARG A 174 8.85 0.54 6.46
CA ARG A 174 8.34 0.57 7.85
C ARG A 174 8.79 1.81 8.60
N TRP A 175 10.04 2.21 8.39
CA TRP A 175 10.62 3.38 9.02
C TRP A 175 10.08 4.67 8.41
N CYS A 176 9.98 4.74 7.08
CA CYS A 176 9.46 5.93 6.37
C CYS A 176 8.05 6.31 6.83
N GLU A 177 7.12 5.36 6.93
CA GLU A 177 5.76 5.65 7.40
C GLU A 177 5.73 6.12 8.85
N THR A 178 6.44 5.40 9.72
CA THR A 178 6.53 5.75 11.15
C THR A 178 7.15 7.14 11.33
N TYR A 179 8.23 7.43 10.61
CA TYR A 179 8.87 8.75 10.61
C TYR A 179 7.91 9.84 10.14
N MET A 180 7.19 9.61 9.04
CA MET A 180 6.22 10.58 8.52
C MET A 180 5.11 10.86 9.54
N LEU A 181 4.59 9.86 10.24
CA LEU A 181 3.59 10.05 11.30
C LEU A 181 4.13 10.90 12.45
N LEU A 182 5.36 10.62 12.88
CA LEU A 182 5.93 11.24 14.08
C LEU A 182 6.41 12.66 13.82
N LYS A 183 6.96 12.94 12.64
CA LYS A 183 7.64 14.21 12.32
C LYS A 183 6.81 15.17 11.47
N ARG A 184 5.76 14.73 10.78
CA ARG A 184 4.89 15.63 10.01
C ARG A 184 3.63 16.01 10.79
N PRO A 185 3.06 17.21 10.55
CA PRO A 185 1.83 17.67 11.20
C PRO A 185 0.58 16.99 10.60
N GLN A 186 0.57 15.65 10.51
CA GLN A 186 -0.44 14.90 9.77
C GLN A 186 -1.87 15.14 10.28
N PHE A 187 -2.01 15.40 11.58
CA PHE A 187 -3.30 15.65 12.23
C PHE A 187 -3.77 17.09 12.12
N GLU A 188 -2.87 18.04 11.80
CA GLU A 188 -3.17 19.47 11.67
C GLU A 188 -3.71 19.81 10.27
N GLU A 189 -3.48 18.93 9.29
CA GLU A 189 -4.00 19.07 7.92
C GLU A 189 -5.53 18.94 7.84
N TYR A 190 -6.18 18.41 8.88
CA TYR A 190 -7.63 18.32 8.96
C TYR A 190 -8.19 19.65 9.46
N GLY A 191 -8.91 20.35 8.59
CA GLY A 191 -9.51 21.65 8.88
C GLY A 191 -10.35 21.65 10.17
N GLU A 192 -10.49 22.84 10.76
CA GLU A 192 -11.28 23.02 11.98
C GLU A 192 -12.70 22.41 11.82
N GLY A 193 -13.08 21.58 12.78
CA GLY A 193 -14.41 20.96 12.83
C GLY A 193 -14.52 19.54 12.24
N VAL A 194 -13.49 19.02 11.55
CA VAL A 194 -13.52 17.63 11.04
C VAL A 194 -13.26 16.61 12.17
N LEU A 195 -12.30 16.91 13.06
CA LEU A 195 -11.93 16.03 14.17
C LEU A 195 -12.47 16.56 15.49
N THR A 196 -13.30 15.76 16.17
CA THR A 196 -13.73 16.05 17.55
C THR A 196 -12.57 15.87 18.53
N GLU A 197 -12.65 16.47 19.72
CA GLU A 197 -11.65 16.26 20.77
C GLU A 197 -11.52 14.78 21.19
N LYS A 198 -12.63 14.01 21.13
CA LYS A 198 -12.59 12.55 21.35
C LYS A 198 -11.79 11.84 20.27
N THR A 199 -12.00 12.22 19.00
CA THR A 199 -11.27 11.65 17.87
C THR A 199 -9.78 11.98 17.95
N LYS A 200 -9.44 13.24 18.24
CA LYS A 200 -8.05 13.68 18.46
C LYS A 200 -7.38 12.88 19.57
N CYS A 201 -8.06 12.67 20.70
CA CYS A 201 -7.53 11.86 21.81
C CYS A 201 -7.15 10.45 21.35
N VAL A 202 -7.98 9.79 20.54
CA VAL A 202 -7.67 8.45 19.99
C VAL A 202 -6.46 8.50 19.04
N LEU A 203 -6.44 9.45 18.11
CA LEU A 203 -5.39 9.56 17.10
C LEU A 203 -4.02 9.90 17.73
N PHE A 204 -3.99 10.85 18.66
CA PHE A 204 -2.77 11.17 19.42
C PHE A 204 -2.34 10.00 20.30
N GLY A 205 -3.27 9.27 20.92
CA GLY A 205 -2.94 8.05 21.66
C GLY A 205 -2.26 6.98 20.79
N MET A 206 -2.71 6.80 19.54
CA MET A 206 -2.05 5.87 18.60
C MET A 206 -0.66 6.37 18.19
N ARG A 207 -0.51 7.68 17.92
CA ARG A 207 0.78 8.31 17.62
C ARG A 207 1.78 8.16 18.77
N ASP A 208 1.34 8.47 19.99
CA ASP A 208 2.19 8.41 21.19
C ASP A 208 2.60 6.96 21.48
N ALA A 209 1.71 5.99 21.26
CA ALA A 209 2.04 4.57 21.35
C ALA A 209 3.09 4.17 20.30
N ALA A 210 3.00 4.67 19.06
CA ALA A 210 4.00 4.44 18.03
C ALA A 210 5.36 5.04 18.42
N GLN A 211 5.39 6.29 18.90
CA GLN A 211 6.61 6.95 19.40
C GLN A 211 7.24 6.15 20.55
N ALA A 212 6.45 5.75 21.54
CA ALA A 212 6.95 4.97 22.67
C ALA A 212 7.52 3.61 22.23
N CYS A 213 6.97 2.99 21.18
CA CYS A 213 7.56 1.78 20.59
C CYS A 213 8.91 2.08 19.92
N VAL A 214 9.02 3.18 19.17
CA VAL A 214 10.29 3.62 18.56
C VAL A 214 11.35 3.86 19.63
N ASP A 215 11.02 4.60 20.69
CA ASP A 215 11.96 4.94 21.77
C ASP A 215 12.49 3.68 22.47
N ARG A 216 11.60 2.71 22.74
CA ARG A 216 11.97 1.42 23.36
C ARG A 216 12.87 0.56 22.48
N LEU A 217 12.85 0.78 21.18
CA LEU A 217 13.71 0.10 20.22
C LEU A 217 15.03 0.86 19.98
N GLY A 218 15.33 1.87 20.81
CA GLY A 218 16.53 2.69 20.70
C GLY A 218 16.38 3.94 19.84
N GLY A 219 15.16 4.50 19.76
CA GLY A 219 14.86 5.76 19.04
C GLY A 219 14.72 5.61 17.52
N GLY A 220 15.01 4.43 16.98
CA GLY A 220 15.10 4.21 15.55
C GLY A 220 16.16 5.11 14.88
N ARG A 221 16.30 5.05 13.56
CA ARG A 221 17.42 5.70 12.84
C ARG A 221 17.21 7.21 12.71
N ASP A 222 17.47 7.96 13.78
CA ASP A 222 17.62 9.42 13.72
C ASP A 222 18.84 9.84 12.87
N SER A 223 19.80 8.94 12.63
CA SER A 223 21.07 9.24 11.97
C SER A 223 21.10 9.10 10.44
N GLU A 224 20.09 8.50 9.80
CA GLU A 224 20.11 8.27 8.33
C GLU A 224 19.29 9.28 7.51
N PHE A 225 18.48 10.10 8.17
CA PHE A 225 17.74 11.20 7.54
C PHE A 225 18.14 12.57 8.10
N GLY A 226 19.25 12.62 8.85
CA GLY A 226 19.81 13.83 9.44
C GLY A 226 20.86 14.49 8.56
N SER A 227 20.40 15.29 7.59
CA SER A 227 20.89 16.63 7.22
C SER A 227 20.07 17.16 6.05
#